data_AF-A0AAD0MUC0-F1
#
_entry.id   AF-A0AAD0MUC0-F1
#
_cell.length_a   1.000
_cell.length_b   1.000
_cell.length_c   1.000
_cell.angle_alpha   90.00
_cell.angle_beta   90.00
_cell.angle_gamma   90.00
#
_symmetry.space_group_name_H-M   'P 1'
#
loop_
_entity.id
_entity.type
_entity.pdbx_description
1 polymer ?
#
loop_
_entity_poly.entity_id
_entity_poly.type
_entity_poly.pdbx_seq_one_letter_code
_entity_poly.pdbx_strand_id
1 'polypeptide(L)'
;MSEYKRDYGDFIVLMGLAGFTLWYLLDAIRVSATPQNLLLILPLAIIVLAIIALELALRLKHGSLFKSSADEPLRKTLPVVGLFAAYVLSLETLGFDVATVLFLALFLILKGERNWLLVGGYSVAFGLGVAFFFSQMLPYPMTLLLLPS
;
A
#
# COMPACT_ATOMS: atom_id res chain seq x y z
N MET A 1 -4.21 -31.36 -7.91
CA MET A 1 -2.88 -30.96 -8.42
C MET A 1 -2.72 -29.44 -8.61
N SER A 2 -3.68 -28.58 -8.19
CA SER A 2 -3.61 -27.12 -8.33
C SER A 2 -3.09 -26.38 -7.08
N GLU A 3 -3.18 -27.00 -5.89
CA GLU A 3 -2.81 -26.35 -4.62
C GLU A 3 -1.30 -26.11 -4.51
N TYR A 4 -0.49 -27.11 -4.86
CA TYR A 4 0.97 -27.01 -4.82
C TYR A 4 1.53 -25.91 -5.75
N LYS A 5 0.90 -25.65 -6.91
CA LYS A 5 1.35 -24.60 -7.86
C LYS A 5 1.04 -23.19 -7.37
N ARG A 6 -0.08 -22.98 -6.66
CA ARG A 6 -0.47 -21.67 -6.13
C ARG A 6 0.41 -21.26 -4.96
N ASP A 7 0.81 -22.23 -4.15
CA ASP A 7 1.60 -21.97 -2.97
C ASP A 7 3.05 -21.53 -3.27
N TYR A 8 3.69 -22.14 -4.28
CA TYR A 8 4.94 -21.61 -4.82
C TYR A 8 4.78 -20.19 -5.37
N GLY A 9 3.59 -19.84 -5.87
CA GLY A 9 3.26 -18.49 -6.33
C GLY A 9 3.35 -17.47 -5.20
N ASP A 10 2.67 -17.72 -4.08
CA ASP A 10 2.70 -16.82 -2.92
C ASP A 10 4.09 -16.68 -2.33
N PHE A 11 4.84 -17.79 -2.23
CA PHE A 11 6.22 -17.77 -1.75
C PHE A 11 7.14 -16.97 -2.67
N ILE A 12 7.01 -17.14 -3.99
CA ILE A 12 7.78 -16.36 -4.99
C ILE A 12 7.43 -14.88 -4.90
N VAL A 13 6.15 -14.53 -4.71
CA VAL A 13 5.72 -13.13 -4.54
C VAL A 13 6.30 -12.53 -3.27
N LEU A 14 6.26 -13.24 -2.14
CA LEU A 14 6.86 -12.78 -0.87
C LEU A 14 8.38 -12.59 -0.99
N MET A 15 9.08 -13.54 -1.61
CA MET A 15 10.52 -13.42 -1.86
C MET A 15 10.87 -12.30 -2.83
N GLY A 16 10.06 -12.11 -3.87
CA GLY A 16 10.19 -11.00 -4.81
C GLY A 16 10.01 -9.65 -4.10
N LEU A 17 8.98 -9.52 -3.25
CA LEU A 17 8.72 -8.30 -2.47
C LEU A 17 9.85 -8.02 -1.48
N ALA A 18 10.34 -9.04 -0.77
CA ALA A 18 11.47 -8.91 0.15
C ALA A 18 12.73 -8.46 -0.58
N GLY A 19 13.05 -9.11 -1.71
CA GLY A 19 14.20 -8.76 -2.55
C GLY A 19 14.10 -7.35 -3.11
N PHE A 20 12.95 -6.95 -3.62
CA PHE A 20 12.71 -5.60 -4.13
C PHE A 20 12.85 -4.55 -3.04
N THR A 21 12.27 -4.79 -1.86
CA THR A 21 12.36 -3.87 -0.71
C THR A 21 13.80 -3.71 -0.24
N LEU A 22 14.55 -4.81 -0.15
CA LEU A 22 15.96 -4.78 0.25
C LEU A 22 16.83 -4.09 -0.80
N TRP A 23 16.59 -4.38 -2.08
CA TRP A 23 17.29 -3.72 -3.18
C TRP A 23 17.05 -2.21 -3.18
N TYR A 24 15.79 -1.78 -3.06
CA TYR A 24 15.42 -0.37 -3.00
C TYR A 24 16.01 0.33 -1.75
N LEU A 25 16.00 -0.33 -0.60
CA LEU A 25 16.61 0.21 0.62
C LEU A 25 18.12 0.37 0.46
N LEU A 26 18.81 -0.62 -0.11
CA LEU A 26 20.25 -0.56 -0.36
C LEU A 26 20.59 0.52 -1.39
N ASP A 27 19.77 0.67 -2.43
CA ASP A 27 19.91 1.74 -3.43
C ASP A 27 19.75 3.12 -2.79
N ALA A 28 18.70 3.32 -1.98
CA ALA A 28 18.47 4.57 -1.26
C ALA A 28 19.62 4.93 -0.30
N ILE A 29 20.15 3.95 0.44
CA ILE A 29 21.30 4.14 1.34
C ILE A 29 22.57 4.48 0.54
N ARG A 30 22.80 3.82 -0.62
CA ARG A 30 23.98 4.07 -1.47
C ARG A 30 23.97 5.45 -2.11
N VAL A 31 22.80 5.93 -2.52
CA VAL A 31 22.66 7.24 -3.19
C VAL A 31 22.77 8.39 -2.17
N SER A 32 22.07 8.31 -1.05
CA SER A 32 22.18 9.34 0.00
C SER A 32 21.72 8.81 1.35
N ALA A 33 22.70 8.46 2.20
CA ALA A 33 22.50 8.07 3.60
C ALA A 33 22.26 9.27 4.54
N THR A 34 21.66 10.36 4.03
CA THR A 34 21.29 11.51 4.87
C THR A 34 19.98 11.21 5.61
N PRO A 35 19.83 11.64 6.87
CA PRO A 35 18.61 11.42 7.65
C PRO A 35 17.36 11.94 6.94
N GLN A 36 17.49 13.03 6.18
CA GLN A 36 16.39 13.61 5.39
C GLN A 36 15.87 12.65 4.31
N ASN A 37 16.77 11.92 3.64
CA ASN A 37 16.41 11.01 2.55
C ASN A 37 15.90 9.65 3.07
N LEU A 38 16.46 9.19 4.20
CA LEU A 38 16.07 7.94 4.85
C LEU A 38 14.87 8.08 5.78
N LEU A 39 14.42 9.30 6.08
CA LEU A 39 13.42 9.59 7.12
C LEU A 39 12.15 8.76 6.98
N LEU A 40 11.69 8.53 5.74
CA LEU A 40 10.51 7.72 5.45
C LEU A 40 10.85 6.35 4.86
N ILE A 41 11.91 6.24 4.06
CA ILE A 41 12.27 4.99 3.37
C ILE A 41 12.71 3.94 4.38
N LEU A 42 13.54 4.31 5.36
CA LEU A 42 14.10 3.39 6.33
C LEU A 42 13.03 2.78 7.26
N PRO A 43 12.17 3.56 7.96
CA PRO A 43 11.15 2.96 8.82
C PRO A 43 10.14 2.15 8.01
N LEU A 44 9.75 2.60 6.82
CA LEU A 44 8.83 1.85 5.96
C LEU A 44 9.43 0.50 5.54
N ALA A 45 10.69 0.49 5.09
CA ALA A 45 11.38 -0.74 4.71
C ALA A 45 11.52 -1.71 5.89
N ILE A 46 11.83 -1.21 7.09
CA ILE A 46 11.88 -2.03 8.32
C ILE A 46 10.52 -2.66 8.60
N ILE A 47 9.43 -1.90 8.54
CA ILE A 47 8.07 -2.41 8.77
C ILE A 47 7.72 -3.49 7.74
N VAL A 48 7.96 -3.23 6.45
CA VAL A 48 7.68 -4.19 5.38
C VAL A 48 8.48 -5.48 5.57
N LEU A 49 9.79 -5.38 5.83
CA LEU A 49 10.64 -6.55 6.08
C LEU A 49 10.22 -7.30 7.34
N ALA A 50 9.80 -6.61 8.40
CA ALA A 50 9.31 -7.23 9.62
C ALA A 50 8.00 -7.99 9.39
N ILE A 51 7.06 -7.44 8.63
CA ILE A 51 5.81 -8.12 8.25
C ILE A 51 6.12 -9.38 7.44
N ILE A 52 6.99 -9.28 6.43
CA ILE A 52 7.38 -10.43 5.60
C ILE A 52 8.06 -11.51 6.46
N ALA A 53 8.98 -11.12 7.34
CA ALA A 53 9.68 -12.04 8.24
C ALA A 53 8.70 -12.71 9.23
N LEU A 54 7.76 -11.96 9.78
CA LEU A 54 6.71 -12.48 10.65
C LEU A 54 5.82 -13.48 9.90
N GLU A 55 5.41 -13.17 8.67
CA GLU A 55 4.60 -14.04 7.85
C GLU A 55 5.32 -15.35 7.51
N LEU A 56 6.60 -15.28 7.14
CA LEU A 56 7.47 -16.45 6.96
C LEU A 56 7.58 -17.29 8.23
N ALA A 57 7.82 -16.66 9.38
CA ALA A 57 7.94 -17.33 10.67
C ALA A 57 6.63 -18.02 11.07
N LEU A 58 5.48 -17.38 10.84
CA LEU A 58 4.16 -17.95 11.12
C LEU A 58 3.87 -19.14 10.21
N ARG A 59 4.18 -19.04 8.91
CA ARG A 59 4.01 -20.13 7.94
C ARG A 59 4.92 -21.33 8.23
N LEU A 60 6.17 -21.07 8.63
CA LEU A 60 7.11 -22.09 9.10
C LEU A 60 6.59 -22.80 10.35
N LYS A 61 6.13 -22.05 11.36
CA LYS A 61 5.61 -22.62 12.62
C LYS A 61 4.34 -23.44 12.45
N HIS A 62 3.43 -23.03 11.58
CA HIS A 62 2.18 -23.76 11.35
C HIS A 62 2.32 -24.94 10.39
N GLY A 63 3.54 -25.21 9.87
CA GLY A 63 3.73 -26.17 8.77
C GLY A 63 2.93 -25.79 7.52
N SER A 64 2.44 -24.55 7.46
CA SER A 64 1.59 -23.99 6.43
C SER A 64 2.38 -23.14 5.44
N LEU A 65 3.71 -23.30 5.40
CA LEU A 65 4.50 -22.87 4.24
C LEU A 65 3.78 -23.20 2.93
N PHE A 66 3.08 -24.35 2.92
CA PHE A 66 2.33 -24.88 1.80
C PHE A 66 0.80 -24.90 1.91
N LYS A 67 0.22 -24.28 2.94
CA LYS A 67 -1.24 -24.34 3.17
C LYS A 67 -1.87 -23.04 2.71
N SER A 68 -2.45 -23.10 1.51
CA SER A 68 -3.21 -22.04 0.86
C SER A 68 -4.12 -21.31 1.86
N SER A 69 -4.03 -19.99 1.93
CA SER A 69 -5.15 -19.19 2.43
C SER A 69 -6.36 -19.56 1.59
N ALA A 70 -7.38 -20.13 2.24
CA ALA A 70 -8.58 -20.59 1.59
C ALA A 70 -9.26 -19.43 0.86
N ASP A 71 -9.40 -19.58 -0.46
CA ASP A 71 -10.35 -18.90 -1.36
C ASP A 71 -10.87 -17.51 -0.90
N GLU A 72 -10.01 -16.49 -0.94
CA GLU A 72 -10.57 -15.19 -1.34
C GLU A 72 -10.78 -15.22 -2.86
N PRO A 73 -12.03 -15.05 -3.35
CA PRO A 73 -12.27 -15.06 -4.78
C PRO A 73 -11.44 -13.94 -5.40
N LEU A 74 -10.52 -14.27 -6.31
CA LEU A 74 -9.74 -13.28 -7.06
C LEU A 74 -10.62 -12.18 -7.66
N ARG A 75 -11.87 -12.51 -8.01
CA ARG A 75 -12.90 -11.57 -8.48
C ARG A 75 -13.24 -10.45 -7.49
N LYS A 76 -13.06 -10.64 -6.18
CA LYS A 76 -13.26 -9.62 -5.14
C LYS A 76 -12.02 -8.76 -4.92
N THR A 77 -10.83 -9.32 -5.11
CA THR A 77 -9.55 -8.64 -4.88
C THR A 77 -9.08 -7.86 -6.11
N LEU A 78 -9.29 -8.39 -7.32
CA LEU A 78 -8.87 -7.76 -8.58
C LEU A 78 -9.40 -6.32 -8.76
N PRO A 79 -10.68 -6.01 -8.46
CA PRO A 79 -11.19 -4.65 -8.57
C PRO A 79 -10.51 -3.68 -7.60
N VAL A 80 -10.16 -4.15 -6.39
CA VAL A 80 -9.46 -3.35 -5.38
C VAL A 80 -8.03 -3.05 -5.83
N VAL A 81 -7.32 -4.04 -6.35
CA VAL A 81 -5.96 -3.86 -6.89
C VAL A 81 -5.99 -2.90 -8.09
N GLY A 82 -6.96 -3.05 -8.98
CA GLY A 82 -7.15 -2.14 -10.11
C GLY A 82 -7.44 -0.71 -9.67
N LEU A 83 -8.28 -0.53 -8.64
CA LEU A 83 -8.58 0.78 -8.07
C LEU A 83 -7.34 1.41 -7.42
N PHE A 84 -6.52 0.62 -6.73
CA PHE A 84 -5.26 1.08 -6.15
C PHE A 84 -4.26 1.51 -7.23
N ALA A 85 -4.14 0.73 -8.32
CA ALA A 85 -3.30 1.11 -9.45
C ALA A 85 -3.78 2.41 -10.11
N ALA A 86 -5.09 2.55 -10.32
CA ALA A 86 -5.68 3.78 -10.85
C ALA A 86 -5.41 4.98 -9.94
N TYR A 87 -5.48 4.80 -8.62
CA TYR A 87 -5.12 5.83 -7.65
C TYR A 87 -3.66 6.27 -7.80
N VAL A 88 -2.71 5.33 -7.84
CA VAL A 88 -1.28 5.64 -8.00
C VAL A 88 -1.02 6.43 -9.30
N LEU A 89 -1.65 6.02 -10.42
CA LEU A 89 -1.52 6.74 -11.69
C LEU A 89 -2.18 8.14 -11.66
N SER A 90 -3.23 8.30 -10.87
CA SER A 90 -3.92 9.58 -10.73
C SER A 90 -3.18 10.60 -9.84
N LEU A 91 -2.22 10.16 -9.02
CA LEU A 91 -1.47 11.06 -8.13
C LEU A 91 -0.73 12.17 -8.89
N GLU A 92 -0.19 11.86 -10.06
CA GLU A 92 0.54 12.82 -10.90
C GLU A 92 -0.39 13.89 -11.50
N THR A 93 -1.64 13.52 -11.84
CA THR A 93 -2.57 14.37 -12.60
C THR A 93 -3.60 15.09 -11.73
N LEU A 94 -4.18 14.40 -10.75
CA LEU A 94 -5.23 14.92 -9.86
C LEU A 94 -4.69 15.49 -8.56
N GLY A 95 -3.42 15.28 -8.23
CA GLY A 95 -2.84 15.67 -6.96
C GLY A 95 -3.22 14.73 -5.81
N PHE A 96 -2.42 14.77 -4.74
CA PHE A 96 -2.48 13.81 -3.64
C PHE A 96 -3.80 13.86 -2.87
N ASP A 97 -4.34 15.05 -2.62
CA ASP A 97 -5.57 15.26 -1.86
C ASP A 97 -6.81 14.73 -2.59
N VAL A 98 -7.07 15.20 -3.81
CA VAL A 98 -8.25 14.81 -4.60
C VAL A 98 -8.20 13.33 -4.95
N ALA A 99 -7.04 12.82 -5.36
CA ALA A 99 -6.86 11.40 -5.65
C ALA A 99 -7.16 10.54 -4.41
N THR A 100 -6.70 10.94 -3.22
CA THR A 100 -6.92 10.19 -1.98
C THR A 100 -8.40 10.18 -1.60
N VAL A 101 -9.09 11.32 -1.69
CA VAL A 101 -10.53 11.42 -1.39
C VAL A 101 -11.33 10.54 -2.36
N LEU A 102 -11.06 10.63 -3.67
CA LEU A 102 -11.76 9.82 -4.68
C LEU A 102 -11.48 8.33 -4.51
N PHE A 103 -10.23 7.95 -4.24
CA PHE A 103 -9.85 6.57 -3.99
C PHE A 103 -10.62 5.99 -2.79
N LEU A 104 -10.65 6.71 -1.67
CA LEU A 104 -11.38 6.28 -0.47
C LEU A 104 -12.88 6.15 -0.74
N ALA A 105 -13.47 7.10 -1.47
CA ALA A 105 -14.90 7.08 -1.79
C ALA A 105 -15.23 5.87 -2.67
N LEU A 106 -14.47 5.67 -3.75
CA LEU A 106 -14.62 4.53 -4.65
C LEU A 106 -14.37 3.20 -3.93
N PHE A 107 -13.40 3.16 -3.01
CA PHE A 107 -13.08 1.96 -2.24
C PHE A 107 -14.23 1.58 -1.30
N LEU A 108 -14.83 2.55 -0.59
CA LEU A 108 -16.00 2.31 0.26
C LEU A 108 -17.21 1.85 -0.55
N ILE A 109 -17.46 2.46 -1.71
CA ILE A 109 -18.53 2.05 -2.62
C ILE A 109 -18.31 0.62 -3.09
N LEU A 110 -17.08 0.26 -3.47
CA LEU A 110 -16.71 -1.08 -3.93
C LEU A 110 -16.86 -2.12 -2.81
N LYS A 111 -16.61 -1.74 -1.55
CA LYS A 111 -16.89 -2.56 -0.37
C LYS A 111 -18.38 -2.67 -0.01
N GLY A 112 -19.25 -1.92 -0.69
CA GLY A 112 -20.70 -2.01 -0.55
C GLY A 112 -21.30 -1.07 0.49
N GLU A 113 -20.55 -0.07 0.96
CA GLU A 113 -21.07 0.94 1.86
C GLU A 113 -22.16 1.77 1.14
N ARG A 114 -23.37 1.80 1.70
CA ARG A 114 -24.55 2.43 1.08
C ARG A 114 -24.91 3.78 1.69
N ASN A 115 -24.26 4.15 2.80
CA ASN A 115 -24.51 5.42 3.44
C ASN A 115 -23.66 6.52 2.78
N TRP A 116 -24.25 7.22 1.81
CA TRP A 116 -23.59 8.29 1.06
C TRP A 116 -23.03 9.42 1.93
N LEU A 117 -23.62 9.67 3.11
CA LEU A 117 -23.09 10.63 4.08
C LEU A 117 -21.80 10.13 4.73
N LEU A 118 -21.71 8.83 5.06
CA LEU A 118 -20.48 8.23 5.58
C LEU A 118 -19.42 8.14 4.48
N VAL A 119 -19.79 7.74 3.27
CA VAL A 119 -18.86 7.69 2.13
C VAL A 119 -18.27 9.09 1.87
N GLY A 120 -19.11 10.11 1.69
CA GLY A 120 -18.63 11.47 1.45
C GLY A 120 -17.86 12.03 2.64
N GLY A 121 -18.45 11.98 3.84
CA GLY A 121 -17.88 12.56 5.05
C GLY A 121 -16.55 11.91 5.45
N TYR A 122 -16.49 10.58 5.46
CA TYR A 122 -15.27 9.85 5.82
C TYR A 122 -14.17 10.07 4.78
N SER A 123 -14.49 9.92 3.49
CA SER A 123 -13.48 10.07 2.44
C SER A 123 -12.91 11.47 2.37
N VAL A 124 -13.73 12.51 2.56
CA VAL A 124 -13.27 13.91 2.59
C VAL A 124 -12.48 14.19 3.87
N ALA A 125 -13.02 13.87 5.04
CA ALA A 125 -12.36 14.19 6.32
C ALA A 125 -11.03 13.43 6.46
N PHE A 126 -11.03 12.13 6.14
CA PHE A 126 -9.82 11.32 6.21
C PHE A 126 -8.84 11.64 5.09
N GLY A 127 -9.30 11.80 3.85
CA GLY A 127 -8.43 12.12 2.71
C GLY A 127 -7.72 13.46 2.87
N LEU A 128 -8.44 14.51 3.28
CA LEU A 128 -7.85 15.82 3.57
C LEU A 128 -6.98 15.80 4.84
N GLY A 129 -7.39 15.04 5.87
CA GLY A 129 -6.58 14.89 7.09
C GLY A 129 -5.23 14.22 6.82
N VAL A 130 -5.22 13.19 5.97
CA VAL A 130 -3.98 12.54 5.50
C VAL A 130 -3.17 13.50 4.64
N ALA A 131 -3.78 14.20 3.67
CA ALA A 131 -3.09 15.20 2.86
C ALA A 131 -2.40 16.28 3.70
N PHE A 132 -3.10 16.79 4.71
CA PHE A 132 -2.55 17.76 5.65
C PHE A 132 -1.40 17.18 6.48
N PHE A 133 -1.54 15.96 7.01
CA PHE A 133 -0.48 15.32 7.78
C PHE A 133 0.78 15.11 6.93
N PHE A 134 0.62 14.67 5.68
CA PHE A 134 1.73 14.50 4.75
C PHE A 134 2.37 15.82 4.35
N SER A 135 1.60 16.90 4.18
CA SER A 135 2.16 18.22 3.89
C SER A 135 3.01 18.77 5.05
N GLN A 136 2.71 18.39 6.29
CA GLN A 136 3.51 18.77 7.46
C GLN A 136 4.76 17.89 7.63
N MET A 137 4.69 16.61 7.27
CA MET A 137 5.82 15.68 7.40
C MET A 137 6.83 15.76 6.25
N LEU A 138 6.38 16.10 5.04
CA LEU A 138 7.24 16.18 3.85
C LEU A 138 7.69 17.62 3.60
N PRO A 139 9.01 17.93 3.67
CA PRO A 139 9.54 19.21 3.22
C PRO A 139 9.58 19.34 1.67
N TYR A 140 8.99 18.39 0.94
CA TYR A 140 8.99 18.32 -0.52
C TYR A 140 7.63 18.77 -1.10
N PRO A 141 7.59 19.55 -2.19
CA PRO A 141 6.34 20.01 -2.78
C PRO A 141 5.54 18.82 -3.34
N MET A 142 4.51 18.40 -2.60
CA MET A 142 3.48 17.50 -3.08
C MET A 142 2.49 18.29 -3.93
N THR A 143 2.07 17.77 -5.08
CA THR A 143 0.99 18.37 -5.88
C THR A 143 -0.31 18.27 -5.09
N LEU A 144 -0.65 19.35 -4.39
CA LEU A 144 -1.91 19.56 -3.68
C LEU A 144 -2.78 20.43 -4.57
N LEU A 145 -3.98 19.94 -4.92
CA LEU A 145 -4.86 20.64 -5.84
C LEU A 145 -5.87 21.54 -5.09
N LEU A 146 -6.14 21.27 -3.81
CA LEU A 146 -7.11 21.98 -2.96
C LEU A 146 -6.48 22.68 -1.75
N LEU A 147 -5.43 22.13 -1.14
CA LEU A 147 -4.74 22.78 -0.02
C LEU A 147 -3.73 23.82 -0.53
N PRO A 148 -3.74 25.07 -0.03
CA PRO A 148 -2.78 26.08 -0.47
C PRO A 148 -1.36 25.65 -0.06
N SER A 149 -0.46 25.72 -1.04
CA SER A 149 1.00 25.57 -0.89
C SER A 149 1.60 26.65 0.01
#